data_AF-A0AAN7IDH2-F1
#
_entry.id   AF-A0AAN7IDH2-F1
#
_cell.length_a   1.000
_cell.length_b   1.000
_cell.length_c   1.000
_cell.angle_alpha   90.00
_cell.angle_beta   90.00
_cell.angle_gamma   90.00
#
_symmetry.space_group_name_H-M   'P 1'
#
loop_
_entity.id
_entity.type
_entity.pdbx_description
1 polymer ?
#
loop_
_entity_poly.entity_id
_entity_poly.type
_entity_poly.pdbx_seq_one_letter_code
_entity_poly.pdbx_strand_id
1 'polypeptide(L)'
;MIISSLQYWLVNHPTILHFSWTQGQTPASTPLFLSLILISYLSLTYILSHHHLHAIPIHILKPISALHNLTLLLLSLIMAIGCTLSSLTLTHPPNYNYIICFPPNTSPSGPLFFWAYIFYLSKILEFGDTLLIILTNSIQRLTFLHVYHHATVLIMCYLWLHTSQSLFPVALITNALVHLVMYTYYLLCAMGVRPKWKRLVTNIQIVQFVFSFAISGLMLYHHFTGSGCSGIWGWCFNAVFNASLLALFVDFHAKSYANRKKMMMGPGPKDKGS
;
A
#
# COMPACT_ATOMS: atom_id res chain seq x y z
N MET A 1 -13.16 -15.04 -25.39
CA MET A 1 -14.42 -14.37 -24.97
C MET A 1 -14.31 -13.72 -23.58
N ILE A 2 -13.95 -14.45 -22.52
CA ILE A 2 -13.83 -13.86 -21.16
C ILE A 2 -12.70 -12.81 -21.08
N ILE A 3 -11.50 -13.13 -21.59
CA ILE A 3 -10.35 -12.21 -21.56
C ILE A 3 -10.64 -10.93 -22.36
N SER A 4 -11.25 -11.05 -23.53
CA SER A 4 -11.65 -9.90 -24.36
C SER A 4 -12.70 -9.02 -23.67
N SER A 5 -13.66 -9.63 -22.96
CA SER A 5 -14.64 -8.88 -22.16
C SER A 5 -14.00 -8.18 -20.97
N LEU A 6 -13.10 -8.86 -20.24
CA LEU A 6 -12.35 -8.25 -19.13
C LEU A 6 -11.48 -7.10 -19.61
N GLN A 7 -10.79 -7.27 -20.74
CA GLN A 7 -9.98 -6.22 -21.35
C GLN A 7 -10.82 -5.02 -21.77
N TYR A 8 -12.04 -5.25 -22.29
CA TYR A 8 -12.96 -4.16 -22.57
C TYR A 8 -13.31 -3.38 -21.30
N TRP A 9 -13.80 -4.06 -20.26
CA TRP A 9 -14.28 -3.39 -19.04
C TRP A 9 -13.17 -2.77 -18.19
N LEU A 10 -11.95 -3.33 -18.22
CA LEU A 10 -10.85 -2.90 -17.34
C LEU A 10 -9.80 -2.03 -18.04
N VAL A 11 -9.82 -1.94 -19.37
CA VAL A 11 -8.82 -1.18 -20.13
C VAL A 11 -9.47 -0.29 -21.18
N ASN A 12 -10.33 -0.84 -22.04
CA ASN A 12 -10.85 -0.12 -23.20
C ASN A 12 -12.15 0.66 -22.93
N HIS A 13 -12.73 0.53 -21.73
CA HIS A 13 -13.93 1.25 -21.36
C HIS A 13 -13.66 2.76 -21.45
N PRO A 14 -14.54 3.58 -22.06
CA PRO A 14 -14.25 4.98 -22.38
C PRO A 14 -13.84 5.82 -21.16
N THR A 15 -14.37 5.54 -19.98
CA THR A 15 -13.98 6.22 -18.73
C THR A 15 -12.55 5.92 -18.30
N ILE A 16 -12.03 4.73 -18.62
CA ILE A 16 -10.68 4.28 -18.28
C ILE A 16 -9.70 4.73 -19.37
N LEU A 17 -10.08 4.56 -20.63
CA LEU A 17 -9.26 4.90 -21.79
C LEU A 17 -8.98 6.40 -21.88
N HIS A 18 -10.00 7.24 -21.63
CA HIS A 18 -9.89 8.70 -21.68
C HIS A 18 -9.64 9.33 -20.30
N PHE A 19 -9.28 8.53 -19.30
CA PHE A 19 -8.94 9.06 -17.99
C PHE A 19 -7.73 9.98 -18.08
N SER A 20 -7.79 11.12 -17.41
CA SER A 20 -6.65 12.01 -17.24
C SER A 20 -6.63 12.54 -15.82
N TRP A 21 -5.46 12.48 -15.20
CA TRP A 21 -5.24 13.05 -13.88
C TRP A 21 -4.86 14.52 -14.01
N THR A 22 -5.78 15.40 -13.64
CA THR A 22 -5.56 16.85 -13.63
C THR A 22 -5.83 17.40 -12.24
N GLN A 23 -4.80 18.05 -11.67
CA GLN A 23 -4.87 18.65 -10.34
C GLN A 23 -5.97 19.72 -10.30
N GLY A 24 -6.89 19.59 -9.34
CA GLY A 24 -8.00 20.54 -9.14
C GLY A 24 -9.27 20.25 -9.92
N GLN A 25 -9.22 19.39 -10.95
CA GLN A 25 -10.40 18.97 -11.71
C GLN A 25 -10.79 17.53 -11.37
N THR A 26 -9.81 16.63 -11.25
CA THR A 26 -10.09 15.26 -10.81
C THR A 26 -10.45 15.26 -9.32
N PRO A 27 -11.48 14.50 -8.90
CA PRO A 27 -11.81 14.39 -7.48
C PRO A 27 -10.60 13.91 -6.67
N ALA A 28 -10.46 14.39 -5.44
CA ALA A 28 -9.37 14.02 -4.53
C ALA A 28 -7.93 14.36 -5.01
N SER A 29 -7.78 15.21 -6.04
CA SER A 29 -6.46 15.57 -6.61
C SER A 29 -5.85 16.86 -6.05
N THR A 30 -6.59 17.62 -5.25
CA THR A 30 -6.06 18.85 -4.66
C THR A 30 -5.13 18.51 -3.49
N PRO A 31 -4.01 19.24 -3.34
CA PRO A 31 -3.13 19.06 -2.18
C PRO A 31 -3.85 19.40 -0.87
N LEU A 32 -4.83 20.32 -0.93
CA LEU A 32 -5.71 20.62 0.20
C LEU A 32 -6.49 19.37 0.63
N PHE A 33 -7.14 18.65 -0.31
CA PHE A 33 -7.85 17.42 -0.01
C PHE A 33 -6.93 16.38 0.66
N LEU A 34 -5.73 16.17 0.09
CA LEU A 34 -4.74 15.26 0.68
C LEU A 34 -4.38 15.66 2.12
N SER A 35 -4.07 16.94 2.33
CA SER A 35 -3.68 17.44 3.66
C SER A 35 -4.82 17.30 4.68
N LEU A 36 -6.06 17.58 4.30
CA LEU A 36 -7.23 17.44 5.17
C LEU A 36 -7.49 15.98 5.54
N ILE A 37 -7.40 15.06 4.59
CA ILE A 37 -7.55 13.62 4.85
C ILE A 37 -6.43 13.13 5.78
N LEU A 38 -5.19 13.55 5.54
CA LEU A 38 -4.05 13.14 6.37
C LEU A 38 -4.16 13.67 7.80
N ILE A 39 -4.46 14.96 7.96
CA ILE A 39 -4.67 15.58 9.28
C ILE A 39 -5.85 14.90 9.98
N SER A 40 -6.97 14.70 9.28
CA SER A 40 -8.14 14.00 9.82
C SER A 40 -7.77 12.59 10.31
N TYR A 41 -7.05 11.81 9.50
CA TYR A 41 -6.59 10.47 9.86
C TYR A 41 -5.72 10.48 11.11
N LEU A 42 -4.72 11.36 11.17
CA LEU A 42 -3.78 11.44 12.29
C LEU A 42 -4.48 11.93 13.57
N SER A 43 -5.28 12.99 13.47
CA SER A 43 -6.05 13.53 14.61
C SER A 43 -7.05 12.50 15.12
N LEU A 44 -7.81 11.84 14.24
CA LEU A 44 -8.77 10.81 14.62
C LEU A 44 -8.07 9.62 15.29
N THR A 45 -6.97 9.14 14.71
CA THR A 45 -6.19 8.03 15.27
C THR A 45 -5.64 8.38 16.65
N TYR A 46 -5.10 9.59 16.81
CA TYR A 46 -4.58 10.06 18.10
C TYR A 46 -5.68 10.20 19.16
N ILE A 47 -6.77 10.88 18.83
CA ILE A 47 -7.91 11.11 19.73
C ILE A 47 -8.51 9.77 20.16
N LEU A 48 -8.88 8.91 19.21
CA LEU A 48 -9.52 7.63 19.52
C LEU A 48 -8.57 6.64 20.23
N SER A 49 -7.25 6.78 20.04
CA SER A 49 -6.27 5.95 20.76
C SER A 49 -6.03 6.41 22.19
N HIS A 50 -6.13 7.71 22.48
CA HIS A 50 -5.92 8.26 23.83
C HIS A 50 -7.20 8.28 24.67
N HIS A 51 -8.36 8.46 24.04
CA HIS A 51 -9.64 8.34 24.72
C HIS A 51 -10.03 6.86 24.82
N HIS A 52 -10.16 6.36 26.05
CA HIS A 52 -10.58 4.99 26.30
C HIS A 52 -12.06 4.83 25.92
N LEU A 53 -12.32 4.46 24.67
CA LEU A 53 -13.66 4.19 24.17
C LEU A 53 -14.12 2.83 24.69
N HIS A 54 -15.40 2.79 25.08
CA HIS A 54 -16.04 1.52 25.43
C HIS A 54 -15.96 0.58 24.22
N ALA A 55 -15.46 -0.64 24.43
CA ALA A 55 -15.30 -1.61 23.36
C ALA A 55 -16.65 -1.89 22.71
N ILE A 56 -16.76 -1.69 21.39
CA ILE A 56 -17.94 -2.13 20.65
C ILE A 56 -17.97 -3.66 20.71
N PRO A 57 -19.12 -4.28 21.01
CA PRO A 57 -19.18 -5.71 21.15
C PRO A 57 -18.80 -6.42 19.85
N ILE A 58 -17.98 -7.46 19.99
CA ILE A 58 -17.30 -8.17 18.88
C ILE A 58 -18.30 -8.72 17.84
N HIS A 59 -19.53 -9.04 18.25
CA HIS A 59 -20.56 -9.56 17.33
C HIS A 59 -21.00 -8.53 16.28
N ILE A 60 -20.97 -7.23 16.60
CA ILE A 60 -21.29 -6.14 15.65
C ILE A 60 -20.08 -5.87 14.75
N LEU A 61 -18.87 -5.93 15.32
CA LEU A 61 -17.67 -5.54 14.61
C LEU A 61 -17.17 -6.59 13.61
N LYS A 62 -17.45 -7.88 13.87
CA LYS A 62 -17.13 -8.99 12.95
C LYS A 62 -17.74 -8.83 11.54
N PRO A 63 -19.05 -8.62 11.36
CA PRO A 63 -19.62 -8.45 10.02
C PRO A 63 -19.11 -7.18 9.32
N ILE A 64 -18.92 -6.08 10.07
CA ILE A 64 -18.34 -4.84 9.53
C ILE A 64 -16.91 -5.10 9.04
N SER A 65 -16.09 -5.77 9.85
CA SER A 65 -14.73 -6.15 9.48
C SER A 65 -14.71 -7.12 8.30
N ALA A 66 -15.60 -8.10 8.26
CA ALA A 66 -15.71 -9.03 7.14
C ALA A 66 -16.07 -8.30 5.83
N LEU A 67 -17.05 -7.40 5.87
CA LEU A 67 -17.45 -6.59 4.71
C LEU A 67 -16.32 -5.67 4.24
N HIS A 68 -15.61 -5.04 5.18
CA HIS A 68 -14.47 -4.18 4.88
C HIS A 68 -13.34 -4.97 4.20
N ASN A 69 -12.93 -6.10 4.79
CA ASN A 69 -11.89 -6.96 4.24
C ASN A 69 -12.30 -7.56 2.88
N LEU A 70 -13.58 -7.92 2.69
CA LEU A 70 -14.10 -8.40 1.41
C LEU A 70 -14.04 -7.30 0.33
N THR A 71 -14.41 -6.07 0.69
CA THR A 71 -14.32 -4.92 -0.21
C THR A 71 -12.87 -4.69 -0.65
N LEU A 72 -11.93 -4.67 0.30
CA LEU A 72 -10.51 -4.48 0.00
C LEU A 72 -9.90 -5.65 -0.78
N LEU A 73 -10.36 -6.88 -0.53
CA LEU A 73 -9.98 -8.07 -1.30
C LEU A 73 -10.39 -7.94 -2.77
N LEU A 74 -11.67 -7.65 -3.02
CA LEU A 74 -12.21 -7.51 -4.38
C LEU A 74 -11.58 -6.34 -5.11
N LEU A 75 -11.41 -5.20 -4.42
CA LEU A 75 -10.74 -4.03 -4.98
C LEU A 75 -9.29 -4.35 -5.36
N SER A 76 -8.55 -5.04 -4.50
CA SER A 76 -7.17 -5.48 -4.78
C SER A 76 -7.10 -6.42 -5.99
N LEU A 77 -8.05 -7.35 -6.11
CA LEU A 77 -8.13 -8.24 -7.27
C LEU A 77 -8.38 -7.47 -8.57
N ILE A 78 -9.36 -6.57 -8.58
CA ILE A 78 -9.73 -5.77 -9.74
C ILE A 78 -8.57 -4.87 -10.16
N MET A 79 -7.90 -4.20 -9.21
CA MET A 79 -6.73 -3.37 -9.48
C MET A 79 -5.57 -4.18 -10.04
N ALA A 80 -5.28 -5.37 -9.50
CA ALA A 80 -4.22 -6.23 -9.99
C ALA A 80 -4.48 -6.67 -11.44
N ILE A 81 -5.70 -7.13 -11.76
CA ILE A 81 -6.06 -7.54 -13.11
C ILE A 81 -6.04 -6.34 -14.07
N GLY A 82 -6.68 -5.23 -13.69
CA GLY A 82 -6.79 -4.04 -14.53
C GLY A 82 -5.45 -3.40 -14.86
N CYS A 83 -4.56 -3.27 -13.86
CA CYS A 83 -3.22 -2.73 -14.07
C CYS A 83 -2.34 -3.69 -14.90
N THR A 84 -2.46 -5.01 -14.68
CA THR A 84 -1.74 -6.01 -15.48
C THR A 84 -2.17 -5.97 -16.95
N LEU A 85 -3.49 -5.98 -17.21
CA LEU A 85 -4.01 -5.90 -18.58
C LEU A 85 -3.62 -4.58 -19.25
N SER A 86 -3.69 -3.46 -18.53
CA SER A 86 -3.25 -2.15 -19.04
C SER A 86 -1.75 -2.13 -19.36
N SER A 87 -0.93 -2.78 -18.54
CA SER A 87 0.52 -2.87 -18.79
C SER A 87 0.83 -3.72 -20.03
N LEU A 88 0.09 -4.82 -20.22
CA LEU A 88 0.24 -5.68 -21.40
C LEU A 88 -0.20 -4.97 -22.69
N THR A 89 -1.30 -4.20 -22.67
CA THR A 89 -1.76 -3.48 -23.88
C THR A 89 -0.81 -2.36 -24.30
N LEU A 90 -0.17 -1.68 -23.35
CA LEU A 90 0.82 -0.63 -23.65
C LEU A 90 2.17 -1.18 -24.11
N THR A 91 2.46 -2.45 -23.87
CA THR A 91 3.70 -3.12 -24.29
C THR A 91 3.51 -3.96 -25.54
N HIS A 92 2.63 -3.58 -26.46
CA HIS A 92 2.58 -4.21 -27.78
C HIS A 92 3.05 -3.21 -28.86
N PRO A 93 4.24 -3.40 -29.47
CA PRO A 93 5.22 -4.49 -29.27
C PRO A 93 5.97 -4.45 -27.92
N PRO A 94 6.48 -5.60 -27.40
CA PRO A 94 7.02 -5.76 -26.04
C PRO A 94 8.20 -4.86 -25.76
N ASN A 95 7.91 -3.68 -25.20
CA ASN A 95 8.90 -2.78 -24.67
C ASN A 95 8.81 -2.77 -23.13
N TYR A 96 9.47 -3.75 -22.51
CA TYR A 96 9.53 -3.86 -21.04
C TYR A 96 10.08 -2.60 -20.36
N ASN A 97 10.88 -1.80 -21.09
CA ASN A 97 11.39 -0.53 -20.55
C ASN A 97 10.26 0.44 -20.24
N TYR A 98 9.12 0.40 -20.95
CA TYR A 98 8.00 1.32 -20.69
C TYR A 98 7.29 1.04 -19.35
N ILE A 99 7.30 -0.20 -18.87
CA ILE A 99 6.73 -0.56 -17.56
C ILE A 99 7.65 -0.09 -16.41
N ILE A 100 8.96 -0.04 -16.67
CA ILE A 100 9.99 0.29 -15.67
C ILE A 100 10.28 1.81 -15.68
N CYS A 101 10.32 2.41 -16.85
CA CYS A 101 10.76 3.77 -17.11
C CYS A 101 9.84 4.41 -18.16
N PHE A 102 8.98 5.34 -17.72
CA PHE A 102 8.21 6.14 -18.66
C PHE A 102 9.12 7.18 -19.31
N PRO A 103 8.95 7.45 -20.62
CA PRO A 103 9.69 8.53 -21.28
C PRO A 103 9.38 9.87 -20.61
N PRO A 104 10.36 10.80 -20.59
CA PRO A 104 10.17 12.12 -20.01
C PRO A 104 9.00 12.85 -20.70
N ASN A 105 8.23 13.64 -19.95
CA ASN A 105 7.01 14.33 -20.39
C ASN A 105 5.78 13.43 -20.67
N THR A 106 5.72 12.24 -20.06
CA THR A 106 4.50 11.42 -20.12
C THR A 106 3.35 12.11 -19.40
N SER A 107 2.28 12.44 -20.14
CA SER A 107 1.05 12.96 -19.55
C SER A 107 0.39 11.90 -18.67
N PRO A 108 -0.16 12.26 -17.48
CA PRO A 108 -0.79 11.31 -16.58
C PRO A 108 -2.19 10.91 -17.07
N SER A 109 -2.24 10.25 -18.23
CA SER A 109 -3.46 9.92 -18.95
C SER A 109 -3.47 8.45 -19.39
N GLY A 110 -4.68 7.88 -19.43
CA GLY A 110 -4.94 6.52 -19.90
C GLY A 110 -5.14 5.49 -18.78
N PRO A 111 -5.27 4.20 -19.17
CA PRO A 111 -5.71 3.14 -18.28
C PRO A 111 -4.80 2.90 -17.07
N LEU A 112 -3.48 3.03 -17.22
CA LEU A 112 -2.54 2.86 -16.10
C LEU A 112 -2.75 3.91 -15.01
N PHE A 113 -2.96 5.16 -15.40
CA PHE A 113 -3.20 6.26 -14.46
C PHE A 113 -4.58 6.18 -13.82
N PHE A 114 -5.58 5.63 -14.52
CA PHE A 114 -6.87 5.30 -13.91
C PHE A 114 -6.70 4.30 -12.78
N TRP A 115 -5.99 3.20 -13.00
CA TRP A 115 -5.75 2.20 -11.96
C TRP A 115 -4.88 2.73 -10.81
N ALA A 116 -3.90 3.59 -11.09
CA ALA A 116 -3.16 4.30 -10.06
C ALA A 116 -4.03 5.25 -9.23
N TYR A 117 -5.02 5.90 -9.85
CA TYR A 117 -5.99 6.73 -9.15
C TYR A 117 -6.90 5.90 -8.24
N ILE A 118 -7.42 4.76 -8.72
CA ILE A 118 -8.19 3.83 -7.89
C ILE A 118 -7.35 3.29 -6.74
N PHE A 119 -6.07 2.99 -6.97
CA PHE A 119 -5.14 2.57 -5.93
C PHE A 119 -4.88 3.68 -4.89
N TYR A 120 -4.75 4.93 -5.32
CA TYR A 120 -4.67 6.07 -4.39
C TYR A 120 -5.92 6.16 -3.51
N LEU A 121 -7.12 6.06 -4.08
CA LEU A 121 -8.36 6.04 -3.32
C LEU A 121 -8.48 4.83 -2.39
N SER A 122 -7.95 3.67 -2.80
CA SER A 122 -7.96 2.47 -1.95
C SER A 122 -7.20 2.69 -0.65
N LYS A 123 -6.13 3.51 -0.65
CA LYS A 123 -5.37 3.82 0.57
C LYS A 123 -6.17 4.62 1.59
N ILE A 124 -7.11 5.45 1.14
CA ILE A 124 -8.05 6.12 2.03
C ILE A 124 -9.02 5.10 2.65
N LEU A 125 -9.48 4.11 1.88
CA LEU A 125 -10.31 3.03 2.40
C LEU A 125 -9.55 2.19 3.43
N GLU A 126 -8.26 1.93 3.23
CA GLU A 126 -7.41 1.19 4.17
C GLU A 126 -7.26 1.89 5.54
N PHE A 127 -7.60 3.18 5.67
CA PHE A 127 -7.69 3.83 7.00
C PHE A 127 -8.78 3.20 7.88
N GLY A 128 -9.78 2.56 7.26
CA GLY A 128 -10.78 1.74 7.95
C GLY A 128 -10.17 0.61 8.79
N ASP A 129 -9.03 0.03 8.37
CA ASP A 129 -8.32 -0.99 9.15
C ASP A 129 -7.85 -0.42 10.51
N THR A 130 -7.35 0.82 10.49
CA THR A 130 -6.91 1.54 11.70
C THR A 130 -8.10 1.79 12.63
N LEU A 131 -9.23 2.24 12.07
CA LEU A 131 -10.44 2.46 12.83
C LEU A 131 -10.98 1.16 13.46
N LEU A 132 -11.03 0.07 12.70
CA LEU A 132 -11.47 -1.23 13.19
C LEU A 132 -10.56 -1.76 14.32
N ILE A 133 -9.24 -1.56 14.22
CA ILE A 133 -8.30 -1.92 15.29
C ILE A 133 -8.61 -1.16 16.59
N ILE A 134 -8.87 0.14 16.49
CA ILE A 134 -9.18 0.98 17.65
C ILE A 134 -10.54 0.59 18.25
N LEU A 135 -11.58 0.39 17.42
CA LEU A 135 -12.91 -0.01 17.86
C LEU A 135 -12.93 -1.41 18.50
N THR A 136 -12.02 -2.31 18.10
CA THR A 136 -11.83 -3.63 18.73
C THR A 136 -11.02 -3.54 20.03
N ASN A 137 -10.62 -2.34 20.47
CA ASN A 137 -9.70 -2.13 21.59
C ASN A 137 -8.37 -2.91 21.45
N SER A 138 -7.92 -3.14 20.21
CA SER A 138 -6.71 -3.90 19.90
C SER A 138 -5.49 -2.98 19.76
N ILE A 139 -5.29 -2.05 20.70
CA ILE A 139 -4.26 -0.99 20.65
C ILE A 139 -2.84 -1.56 20.44
N GLN A 140 -2.55 -2.77 20.92
CA GLN A 140 -1.27 -3.45 20.68
C GLN A 140 -0.95 -3.65 19.19
N ARG A 141 -1.96 -3.69 18.31
CA ARG A 141 -1.79 -3.77 16.85
C ARG A 141 -1.59 -2.40 16.20
N LEU A 142 -2.05 -1.33 16.86
CA LEU A 142 -1.84 0.05 16.43
C LEU A 142 -0.41 0.48 16.77
N THR A 143 0.53 0.00 15.99
CA THR A 143 1.94 0.38 16.14
C THR A 143 2.22 1.71 15.44
N PHE A 144 3.26 2.43 15.89
CA PHE A 144 3.76 3.62 15.17
C PHE A 144 4.01 3.31 13.69
N LEU A 145 4.59 2.14 13.40
CA LEU A 145 4.87 1.67 12.05
C LEU A 145 3.59 1.58 11.19
N HIS A 146 2.49 1.08 11.76
CA HIS A 146 1.19 0.99 11.08
C HIS A 146 0.71 2.38 10.65
N VAL A 147 0.64 3.32 11.60
CA VAL A 147 0.15 4.68 11.33
C VAL A 147 1.06 5.42 10.36
N TYR A 148 2.39 5.31 10.56
CA TYR A 148 3.39 5.91 9.68
C TYR A 148 3.30 5.36 8.25
N HIS A 149 3.15 4.04 8.10
CA HIS A 149 2.99 3.39 6.80
C HIS A 149 1.73 3.87 6.08
N HIS A 150 0.56 3.81 6.72
CA HIS A 150 -0.70 4.23 6.09
C HIS A 150 -0.70 5.71 5.69
N ALA A 151 -0.15 6.59 6.54
CA ALA A 151 0.03 8.01 6.24
C ALA A 151 0.97 8.23 5.04
N THR A 152 2.13 7.57 5.05
CA THR A 152 3.17 7.76 4.04
C THR A 152 2.75 7.21 2.68
N VAL A 153 2.16 6.01 2.64
CA VAL A 153 1.75 5.37 1.38
C VAL A 153 0.69 6.20 0.66
N LEU A 154 -0.21 6.88 1.37
CA LEU A 154 -1.18 7.80 0.76
C LEU A 154 -0.47 8.97 0.05
N ILE A 155 0.50 9.60 0.72
CA ILE A 155 1.30 10.70 0.15
C ILE A 155 2.08 10.21 -1.08
N MET A 156 2.68 9.02 -0.99
CA MET A 156 3.42 8.43 -2.10
C MET A 156 2.53 8.20 -3.32
N CYS A 157 1.32 7.64 -3.13
CA CYS A 157 0.37 7.42 -4.22
C CYS A 157 -0.06 8.74 -4.90
N TYR A 158 -0.26 9.80 -4.10
CA TYR A 158 -0.54 11.14 -4.64
C TYR A 158 0.61 11.65 -5.53
N LEU A 159 1.85 11.52 -5.05
CA LEU A 159 3.03 11.95 -5.79
C LEU A 159 3.25 11.11 -7.05
N TRP A 160 2.92 9.82 -7.05
CA TRP A 160 2.98 8.98 -8.25
C TRP A 160 2.13 9.54 -9.38
N LEU A 161 0.90 9.94 -9.06
CA LEU A 161 -0.04 10.53 -10.01
C LEU A 161 0.38 11.94 -10.43
N HIS A 162 0.81 12.77 -9.49
CA HIS A 162 1.18 14.15 -9.77
C HIS A 162 2.46 14.28 -10.61
N THR A 163 3.44 13.40 -10.39
CA THR A 163 4.75 13.45 -11.05
C THR A 163 4.88 12.49 -12.24
N SER A 164 3.81 11.78 -12.60
CA SER A 164 3.85 10.67 -13.57
C SER A 164 5.02 9.72 -13.29
N GLN A 165 5.14 9.28 -12.05
CA GLN A 165 6.34 8.57 -11.60
C GLN A 165 6.51 7.24 -12.35
N SER A 166 7.71 7.01 -12.87
CA SER A 166 8.07 5.68 -13.37
C SER A 166 7.99 4.62 -12.24
N LEU A 167 7.88 3.34 -12.57
CA LEU A 167 7.72 2.19 -11.64
C LEU A 167 6.39 2.00 -10.93
N PHE A 168 5.47 2.99 -10.89
CA PHE A 168 4.21 2.80 -10.15
C PHE A 168 3.41 1.56 -10.60
N PRO A 169 3.36 1.15 -11.90
CA PRO A 169 2.57 -0.02 -12.29
C PRO A 169 3.07 -1.31 -11.64
N VAL A 170 4.39 -1.51 -11.58
CA VAL A 170 5.01 -2.68 -10.95
C VAL A 170 4.75 -2.68 -9.45
N ALA A 171 4.93 -1.53 -8.81
CA ALA A 171 4.67 -1.37 -7.38
C ALA A 171 3.19 -1.60 -7.02
N LEU A 172 2.27 -1.11 -7.85
CA LEU A 172 0.83 -1.29 -7.69
C LEU A 172 0.45 -2.76 -7.83
N ILE A 173 0.86 -3.45 -8.91
CA ILE A 173 0.52 -4.86 -9.15
C ILE A 173 1.05 -5.71 -8.00
N THR A 174 2.31 -5.54 -7.60
CA THR A 174 2.90 -6.31 -6.50
C THR A 174 2.21 -6.03 -5.17
N ASN A 175 1.92 -4.78 -4.83
CA ASN A 175 1.20 -4.44 -3.61
C ASN A 175 -0.22 -5.03 -3.61
N ALA A 176 -0.95 -4.90 -4.73
CA ALA A 176 -2.31 -5.43 -4.87
C ALA A 176 -2.35 -6.96 -4.73
N LEU A 177 -1.35 -7.69 -5.26
CA LEU A 177 -1.23 -9.13 -5.08
C LEU A 177 -0.95 -9.53 -3.63
N VAL A 178 -0.08 -8.80 -2.93
CA VAL A 178 0.15 -9.04 -1.49
C VAL A 178 -1.09 -8.71 -0.66
N HIS A 179 -1.79 -7.62 -0.99
CA HIS A 179 -3.03 -7.22 -0.34
C HIS A 179 -4.14 -8.25 -0.57
N LEU A 180 -4.20 -8.89 -1.74
CA LEU A 180 -5.11 -10.00 -2.00
C LEU A 180 -4.90 -11.13 -0.98
N VAL A 181 -3.64 -11.55 -0.75
CA VAL A 181 -3.30 -12.60 0.22
C VAL A 181 -3.60 -12.16 1.66
N MET A 182 -3.26 -10.92 2.01
CA MET A 182 -3.43 -10.37 3.34
C MET A 182 -4.92 -10.21 3.73
N TYR A 183 -5.73 -9.60 2.85
CA TYR A 183 -7.17 -9.44 3.09
C TYR A 183 -7.93 -10.76 3.01
N THR A 184 -7.48 -11.73 2.21
CA THR A 184 -8.02 -13.10 2.27
C THR A 184 -7.84 -13.69 3.66
N TYR A 185 -6.63 -13.57 4.23
CA TYR A 185 -6.35 -14.05 5.58
C TYR A 185 -7.21 -13.34 6.65
N TYR A 186 -7.39 -12.02 6.55
CA TYR A 186 -8.24 -11.27 7.49
C TYR A 186 -9.72 -11.58 7.36
N LEU A 187 -10.23 -11.76 6.13
CA LEU A 187 -11.60 -12.20 5.89
C LEU A 187 -11.86 -13.57 6.52
N LEU A 188 -10.97 -14.54 6.33
CA LEU A 188 -11.07 -15.86 6.95
C LEU A 188 -11.09 -15.76 8.48
N CYS A 189 -10.20 -14.94 9.06
CA CYS A 189 -10.18 -14.65 10.50
C CYS A 189 -11.49 -14.02 11.00
N ALA A 190 -12.10 -13.12 10.23
CA ALA A 190 -13.38 -12.49 10.58
C ALA A 190 -14.54 -13.49 10.55
N MET A 191 -14.50 -14.46 9.63
CA MET A 191 -15.44 -15.58 9.55
C MET A 191 -15.23 -16.65 10.62
N GLY A 192 -14.20 -16.52 11.47
CA GLY A 192 -13.92 -17.44 12.57
C GLY A 192 -12.94 -18.56 12.24
N VAL A 193 -12.45 -18.66 11.00
CA VAL A 193 -11.40 -19.60 10.61
C VAL A 193 -10.04 -18.96 10.88
N ARG A 194 -9.13 -19.65 11.59
CA ARG A 194 -7.77 -19.13 11.84
C ARG A 194 -6.75 -19.93 11.02
N PRO A 195 -6.34 -19.46 9.83
CA PRO A 195 -5.38 -20.18 9.00
C PRO A 195 -4.01 -20.28 9.70
N LYS A 196 -3.38 -21.46 9.60
CA LYS A 196 -2.03 -21.67 10.18
C LYS A 196 -0.93 -20.91 9.43
N TRP A 197 -1.21 -20.37 8.24
CA TRP A 197 -0.23 -19.68 7.38
C TRP A 197 -0.02 -18.19 7.70
N LYS A 198 -0.32 -17.72 8.91
CA LYS A 198 -0.06 -16.32 9.30
C LYS A 198 1.37 -15.87 8.99
N ARG A 199 2.35 -16.77 9.19
CA ARG A 199 3.77 -16.51 8.90
C ARG A 199 4.06 -16.32 7.40
N LEU A 200 3.30 -16.99 6.54
CA LEU A 200 3.43 -16.83 5.09
C LEU A 200 3.04 -15.41 4.66
N VAL A 201 1.96 -14.87 5.23
CA VAL A 201 1.50 -13.49 4.95
C VAL A 201 2.60 -12.48 5.27
N THR A 202 3.22 -12.58 6.44
CA THR A 202 4.32 -11.68 6.83
C THR A 202 5.56 -11.85 5.96
N ASN A 203 5.89 -13.08 5.54
CA ASN A 203 7.04 -13.32 4.67
C ASN A 203 6.84 -12.71 3.29
N ILE A 204 5.64 -12.84 2.72
CA ILE A 204 5.30 -12.26 1.41
C ILE A 204 5.38 -10.72 1.44
N GLN A 205 4.93 -10.09 2.53
CA GLN A 205 5.07 -8.64 2.72
C GLN A 205 6.54 -8.19 2.73
N ILE A 206 7.41 -8.91 3.46
CA ILE A 206 8.86 -8.60 3.49
C ILE A 206 9.47 -8.76 2.10
N VAL A 207 9.14 -9.85 1.39
CA VAL A 207 9.63 -10.09 0.03
C VAL A 207 9.17 -8.98 -0.91
N GLN A 208 7.93 -8.47 -0.77
CA GLN A 208 7.45 -7.34 -1.57
C GLN A 208 8.27 -6.07 -1.33
N PHE A 209 8.59 -5.73 -0.08
CA PHE A 209 9.44 -4.56 0.18
C PHE A 209 10.84 -4.71 -0.44
N VAL A 210 11.46 -5.89 -0.30
CA VAL A 210 12.78 -6.17 -0.90
C VAL A 210 12.72 -6.09 -2.42
N PHE A 211 11.68 -6.67 -3.03
CA PHE A 211 11.48 -6.61 -4.48
C PHE A 211 11.25 -5.18 -4.96
N SER A 212 10.42 -4.39 -4.28
CA SER A 212 10.20 -2.97 -4.61
C SER A 212 11.49 -2.16 -4.51
N PHE A 213 12.35 -2.44 -3.52
CA PHE A 213 13.65 -1.78 -3.39
C PHE A 213 14.60 -2.15 -4.53
N ALA A 214 14.68 -3.44 -4.90
CA ALA A 214 15.51 -3.91 -6.00
C ALA A 214 15.09 -3.29 -7.35
N ILE A 215 13.80 -3.22 -7.63
CA ILE A 215 13.26 -2.60 -8.86
C ILE A 215 13.50 -1.08 -8.87
N SER A 216 13.46 -0.41 -7.71
CA SER A 216 13.85 1.00 -7.60
C SER A 216 15.31 1.22 -8.00
N GLY A 217 16.22 0.33 -7.58
CA GLY A 217 17.62 0.36 -8.01
C GLY A 217 17.80 0.13 -9.50
N LEU A 218 17.02 -0.77 -10.10
CA LEU A 218 17.04 -1.03 -11.55
C LEU A 218 16.58 0.20 -12.35
N MET A 219 15.53 0.90 -11.91
CA MET A 219 15.11 2.14 -12.57
C MET A 219 16.17 3.23 -12.46
N LEU A 220 16.87 3.33 -11.33
CA LEU A 220 17.98 4.27 -11.17
C LEU A 220 19.10 4.00 -12.18
N TYR A 221 19.45 2.72 -12.34
CA TYR A 221 20.41 2.30 -13.35
C TYR A 221 19.96 2.74 -14.76
N HIS A 222 18.72 2.45 -15.15
CA HIS A 222 18.17 2.86 -16.45
C HIS A 222 18.06 4.38 -16.62
N HIS A 223 17.83 5.13 -15.53
CA HIS A 223 17.81 6.59 -15.57
C HIS A 223 19.19 7.15 -15.92
N PHE A 224 20.26 6.63 -15.31
CA PHE A 224 21.63 7.09 -15.53
C PHE A 224 22.27 6.56 -16.82
N THR A 225 21.88 5.37 -17.30
CA THR A 225 22.41 4.78 -18.54
C THR A 225 21.56 5.07 -19.79
N GLY A 226 20.33 5.58 -19.62
CA GLY A 226 19.39 5.87 -20.70
C GLY A 226 19.14 7.37 -20.93
N SER A 227 18.02 7.68 -21.58
CA SER A 227 17.59 9.05 -21.92
C SER A 227 16.90 9.81 -20.77
N GLY A 228 16.97 9.30 -19.54
CA GLY A 228 16.19 9.78 -18.39
C GLY A 228 14.76 9.24 -18.36
N CYS A 229 14.22 9.05 -17.15
CA CYS A 229 12.86 8.59 -16.87
C CYS A 229 11.99 9.72 -16.30
N SER A 230 10.69 9.73 -16.62
CA SER A 230 9.74 10.70 -16.05
C SER A 230 9.57 10.52 -14.55
N GLY A 231 9.41 11.65 -13.85
CA GLY A 231 9.10 11.70 -12.42
C GLY A 231 10.29 11.58 -11.47
N ILE A 232 11.48 12.10 -11.85
CA ILE A 232 12.69 12.09 -11.00
C ILE A 232 12.45 12.66 -9.59
N TRP A 233 11.62 13.70 -9.46
CA TRP A 233 11.24 14.30 -8.18
C TRP A 233 10.38 13.37 -7.33
N GLY A 234 9.41 12.68 -7.95
CA GLY A 234 8.62 11.64 -7.28
C GLY A 234 9.47 10.45 -6.86
N TRP A 235 10.45 10.06 -7.70
CA TRP A 235 11.40 8.99 -7.38
C TRP A 235 12.32 9.35 -6.20
N CYS A 236 12.90 10.55 -6.16
CA CYS A 236 13.75 10.98 -5.04
C CYS A 236 12.99 10.94 -3.71
N PHE A 237 11.73 11.40 -3.70
CA PHE A 237 10.85 11.26 -2.56
C PHE A 237 10.63 9.78 -2.23
N ASN A 238 10.18 8.98 -3.19
CA ASN A 238 9.89 7.56 -3.01
C ASN A 238 11.10 6.75 -2.50
N ALA A 239 12.32 7.09 -2.93
CA ALA A 239 13.57 6.49 -2.45
C ALA A 239 13.88 6.86 -1.00
N VAL A 240 13.79 8.14 -0.63
CA VAL A 240 14.00 8.60 0.75
C VAL A 240 12.98 7.99 1.71
N PHE A 241 11.72 7.89 1.28
CA PHE A 241 10.64 7.35 2.11
C PHE A 241 10.66 5.82 2.21
N ASN A 242 11.00 5.09 1.13
CA ASN A 242 11.21 3.65 1.25
C ASN A 242 12.43 3.33 2.13
N ALA A 243 13.49 4.14 2.06
CA ALA A 243 14.65 3.98 2.94
C ALA A 243 14.29 4.23 4.41
N SER A 244 13.47 5.24 4.72
CA SER A 244 13.00 5.49 6.08
C SER A 244 12.08 4.37 6.60
N LEU A 245 11.16 3.88 5.77
CA LEU A 245 10.30 2.73 6.09
C LEU A 245 11.12 1.46 6.34
N LEU A 246 12.11 1.18 5.50
CA LEU A 246 12.98 0.02 5.67
C LEU A 246 13.79 0.11 6.97
N ALA A 247 14.37 1.29 7.27
CA ALA A 247 15.09 1.52 8.51
C ALA A 247 14.19 1.30 9.73
N LEU A 248 12.95 1.77 9.69
CA LEU A 248 11.97 1.62 10.76
C LEU A 248 11.52 0.15 10.94
N PHE A 249 11.36 -0.58 9.83
CA PHE A 249 11.07 -2.03 9.85
C PHE A 249 12.23 -2.83 10.45
N VAL A 250 13.48 -2.50 10.08
CA VAL A 250 14.69 -3.14 10.61
C VAL A 250 14.83 -2.86 12.11
N ASP A 251 14.62 -1.62 12.55
CA ASP A 251 14.65 -1.25 13.97
C ASP A 251 13.56 -1.96 14.78
N PHE A 252 12.32 -2.01 14.27
CA PHE A 252 11.24 -2.74 14.92
C PHE A 252 11.54 -4.25 15.03
N HIS A 253 12.07 -4.84 13.95
CA HIS A 253 12.43 -6.25 13.94
C HIS A 253 13.60 -6.55 14.90
N ALA A 254 14.63 -5.70 14.91
CA ALA A 254 15.76 -5.80 15.83
C ALA A 254 15.33 -5.68 17.29
N LYS A 255 14.45 -4.72 17.63
CA LYS A 255 13.88 -4.57 18.98
C LYS A 255 13.01 -5.76 19.38
N SER A 256 12.17 -6.27 18.48
CA SER A 256 11.34 -7.45 18.73
C SER A 256 12.19 -8.71 18.95
N TYR A 257 13.28 -8.87 18.19
CA TYR A 257 14.22 -9.99 18.34
C TYR A 257 15.06 -9.87 19.62
N ALA A 258 15.57 -8.68 19.93
CA ALA A 258 16.30 -8.40 21.16
C ALA A 258 15.43 -8.63 22.41
N ASN A 259 14.17 -8.20 22.39
CA ASN A 259 13.22 -8.45 23.48
C ASN A 259 12.89 -9.94 23.62
N ARG A 260 12.74 -10.68 22.51
CA ARG A 260 12.61 -12.15 22.57
C ARG A 260 13.85 -12.83 23.13
N LYS A 261 15.04 -12.40 22.73
CA LYS A 261 16.31 -12.93 23.27
C LYS A 261 16.44 -12.63 24.77
N LYS A 262 16.02 -11.44 25.22
CA LYS A 262 16.01 -11.04 26.64
C LYS A 262 14.99 -11.84 27.46
N MET A 263 13.81 -12.14 26.90
CA MET A 263 12.82 -13.04 27.51
C MET A 263 13.31 -14.49 27.57
N MET A 264 14.00 -14.98 26.53
CA MET A 264 14.58 -16.33 26.50
C MET A 264 15.78 -16.50 27.43
N MET A 265 16.55 -15.43 27.69
CA MET A 265 17.70 -15.47 28.60
C MET A 265 17.34 -15.27 30.08
N GLY A 266 16.07 -14.95 30.40
CA GLY A 266 15.62 -14.71 31.78
C GLY A 266 16.31 -13.53 32.48
N PRO A 267 15.80 -13.03 33.61
CA PRO A 267 16.57 -12.12 34.45
C PRO A 267 17.82 -12.86 34.94
N GLY A 268 19.00 -12.38 34.53
CA GLY A 268 20.27 -12.83 35.10
C GLY A 268 20.25 -12.67 36.63
N PRO A 269 21.00 -13.52 37.36
CA PRO A 269 20.93 -13.57 38.81
C PRO A 269 21.10 -12.17 39.40
N LYS A 270 20.11 -11.76 40.23
CA LYS A 270 20.21 -10.52 41.01
C LYS A 270 21.42 -10.68 41.93
N ASP A 271 22.46 -9.92 41.63
CA ASP A 271 23.60 -9.80 42.52
C ASP A 271 23.11 -9.15 43.81
N LYS A 272 23.00 -9.96 44.87
CA LYS A 272 22.78 -9.50 46.24
C LYS A 272 24.16 -9.28 46.85
N GLY A 273 24.77 -8.13 46.58
CA GLY A 273 25.84 -7.56 47.44
C GLY A 273 25.18 -6.51 48.34
N SER A 274 24.97 -6.82 49.62
CA SER A 274 25.88 -6.61 50.76
C SER A 274 26.01 -5.13 51.11
#